data_AF-A0A0L8H8G1-F1
#
_entry.id   AF-A0A0L8H8G1-F1
#
_cell.length_a   1.000
_cell.length_b   1.000
_cell.length_c   1.000
_cell.angle_alpha   90.00
_cell.angle_beta   90.00
_cell.angle_gamma   90.00
#
_symmetry.space_group_name_H-M   'P 1'
#
loop_
_entity.id
_entity.type
_entity.pdbx_description
1 polymer ?
#
loop_
_entity_poly.entity_id
_entity_poly.type
_entity_poly.pdbx_seq_one_letter_code
_entity_poly.pdbx_strand_id
1 'polypeptide(L)'
;MAESIIHPVEANKELEDTHISEKGIIQLLEKCSVFGPYQRRLYTYILVSKIFSVITAMSITFSTGNVPFLCYPPNFNASTIPANLTENEYLQMLRPDGDDQCSVYNNSFTGTYYTTPPSNSSKLQCSYGRKFLTEEFSTIVSEFDLVCERKWLKSTLQSVYFAGYLCGCIVFGILSDRFGRKTMLLWALIFVTVCGLGKIFVPLLAILMILYSLQALSHIGTSITFYTIMLEFATTNSRTVVNFGYMCIFTSVSMILSGLAYAIPDWHYFELTVCLLPMISVCGWRFIPESPRWLIGRKRFAEAKIILRKMIKQNKIHPQEWIVFFTNDVKSFEQIDSQDNLDDERKSPREKNYTFIDLFKTFYLASITINICFSW
;
A
#
# COMPACT_ATOMS: atom_id res chain seq x y z
N MET A 1 29.22 20.69 -64.51
CA MET A 1 30.06 20.10 -63.45
C MET A 1 29.99 21.11 -62.31
N ALA A 2 29.03 20.92 -61.39
CA ALA A 2 29.30 20.67 -59.95
C ALA A 2 29.90 21.92 -59.26
N GLU A 3 29.37 22.54 -58.22
CA GLU A 3 28.65 22.02 -57.05
C GLU A 3 27.98 23.18 -56.28
N SER A 4 26.86 22.86 -55.64
CA SER A 4 26.16 23.62 -54.61
C SER A 4 26.84 23.45 -53.24
N ILE A 5 26.95 24.50 -52.41
CA ILE A 5 26.79 24.39 -50.93
C ILE A 5 26.12 25.65 -50.39
N ILE A 6 25.05 25.39 -49.65
CA ILE A 6 24.05 26.27 -49.06
C ILE A 6 24.56 26.88 -47.74
N HIS A 7 24.20 28.15 -47.50
CA HIS A 7 24.46 28.90 -46.26
C HIS A 7 23.80 28.25 -45.02
N PRO A 8 24.46 28.23 -43.85
CA PRO A 8 23.89 27.70 -42.61
C PRO A 8 23.19 28.85 -41.86
N VAL A 9 21.92 29.15 -42.19
CA VAL A 9 21.13 30.13 -41.42
C VAL A 9 19.74 29.62 -41.01
N GLU A 10 19.27 28.48 -41.53
CA GLU A 10 17.89 28.01 -41.26
C GLU A 10 17.74 26.85 -40.27
N ALA A 11 18.82 26.30 -39.70
CA ALA A 11 18.72 25.15 -38.80
C ALA A 11 18.46 25.49 -37.31
N ASN A 12 18.44 26.77 -36.92
CA ASN A 12 18.29 27.19 -35.51
C ASN A 12 16.92 27.80 -35.17
N LYS A 13 15.94 27.76 -36.08
CA LYS A 13 14.60 28.33 -35.82
C LYS A 13 13.50 27.28 -35.55
N GLU A 14 13.79 25.99 -35.73
CA GLU A 14 12.81 24.91 -35.51
C GLU A 14 12.93 24.19 -34.14
N LEU A 15 13.82 24.65 -33.25
CA LEU A 15 14.01 24.04 -31.92
C LEU A 15 13.51 24.89 -30.74
N GLU A 16 13.00 26.10 -30.97
CA GLU A 16 12.54 27.02 -29.91
C GLU A 16 11.03 27.01 -29.67
N ASP A 17 10.20 26.62 -30.65
CA ASP A 17 8.74 26.80 -30.57
C ASP A 17 7.99 25.71 -29.77
N THR A 18 8.58 24.55 -29.51
CA THR A 18 7.98 23.54 -28.61
C THR A 18 8.26 23.78 -27.12
N HIS A 19 9.25 24.62 -26.78
CA HIS A 19 9.73 24.73 -25.38
C HIS A 19 8.97 25.76 -24.52
N ILE A 20 8.07 26.55 -25.12
CA ILE A 20 7.44 27.72 -24.48
C ILE A 20 6.08 27.40 -23.84
N SER A 21 5.38 26.32 -24.22
CA SER A 21 4.08 25.95 -23.61
C SER A 21 4.20 25.15 -22.30
N GLU A 22 5.15 24.22 -22.20
CA GLU A 22 5.28 23.34 -21.02
C GLU A 22 5.84 24.10 -19.80
N LYS A 23 6.86 24.94 -20.02
CA LYS A 23 7.50 25.73 -18.96
C LYS A 23 6.53 26.72 -18.31
N GLY A 24 5.67 27.36 -19.09
CA GLY A 24 4.65 28.30 -18.59
C GLY A 24 3.63 27.61 -17.67
N ILE A 25 3.14 26.43 -18.06
CA ILE A 25 2.19 25.67 -17.24
C ILE A 25 2.85 25.13 -15.96
N ILE A 26 4.10 24.69 -16.02
CA ILE A 26 4.85 24.24 -14.83
C ILE A 26 5.06 25.39 -13.84
N GLN A 27 5.46 26.57 -14.32
CA GLN A 27 5.60 27.77 -13.48
C GLN A 27 4.27 28.19 -12.85
N LEU A 28 3.18 28.13 -13.64
CA LEU A 28 1.83 28.42 -13.14
C LEU A 28 1.40 27.39 -12.09
N LEU A 29 1.69 26.10 -12.31
CA LEU A 29 1.42 25.04 -11.35
C LEU A 29 2.16 25.30 -10.03
N GLU A 30 3.43 25.71 -10.08
CA GLU A 30 4.21 26.01 -8.87
C GLU A 30 3.61 27.19 -8.09
N LYS A 31 3.18 28.26 -8.78
CA LYS A 31 2.45 29.38 -8.17
C LYS A 31 1.08 28.97 -7.61
N CYS A 32 0.34 28.10 -8.31
CA CYS A 32 -0.98 27.64 -7.87
C CYS A 32 -0.91 26.64 -6.71
N SER A 33 0.21 25.94 -6.55
CA SER A 33 0.42 24.87 -5.57
C SER A 33 0.60 25.38 -4.13
N VAL A 34 0.61 26.70 -3.92
CA VAL A 34 0.64 27.31 -2.58
C VAL A 34 -0.47 26.70 -1.72
N PHE A 35 -0.18 26.47 -0.43
CA PHE A 35 -1.03 25.75 0.54
C PHE A 35 -2.38 26.43 0.82
N GLY A 36 -3.23 26.48 -0.20
CA GLY A 36 -4.53 27.12 -0.22
C GLY A 36 -5.65 26.18 0.22
N PRO A 37 -6.90 26.69 0.27
CA PRO A 37 -8.07 25.91 0.65
C PRO A 37 -8.32 24.69 -0.25
N TYR A 38 -7.96 24.73 -1.54
CA TYR A 38 -8.07 23.57 -2.43
C TYR A 38 -7.15 22.44 -1.98
N GLN A 39 -5.87 22.76 -1.78
CA GLN A 39 -4.84 21.80 -1.34
C GLN A 39 -5.18 21.25 0.04
N ARG A 40 -5.63 22.09 0.98
CA ARG A 40 -6.05 21.63 2.31
C ARG A 40 -7.15 20.57 2.23
N ARG A 41 -8.20 20.80 1.43
CA ARG A 41 -9.28 19.81 1.24
C ARG A 41 -8.78 18.51 0.61
N LEU A 42 -7.94 18.62 -0.43
CA LEU A 42 -7.35 17.46 -1.09
C LEU A 42 -6.46 16.67 -0.12
N TYR A 43 -5.59 17.34 0.64
CA TYR A 43 -4.73 16.69 1.63
C TYR A 43 -5.54 16.07 2.75
N THR A 44 -6.53 16.75 3.32
CA THR A 44 -7.41 16.13 4.33
C THR A 44 -8.02 14.84 3.81
N TYR A 45 -8.50 14.83 2.56
CA TYR A 45 -9.04 13.62 1.95
C TYR A 45 -7.98 12.51 1.80
N ILE A 46 -6.79 12.83 1.30
CA ILE A 46 -5.69 11.88 1.14
C ILE A 46 -5.23 11.32 2.50
N LEU A 47 -5.13 12.19 3.52
CA LEU A 47 -4.74 11.80 4.88
C LEU A 47 -5.79 10.90 5.53
N VAL A 48 -7.08 11.18 5.38
CA VAL A 48 -8.17 10.29 5.84
C VAL A 48 -8.10 8.95 5.12
N SER A 49 -7.92 8.97 3.79
CA SER A 49 -7.77 7.73 3.01
C SER A 49 -6.54 6.93 3.43
N LYS A 50 -5.45 7.63 3.80
CA LYS A 50 -4.23 7.02 4.33
C LYS A 50 -4.49 6.29 5.65
N ILE A 51 -5.28 6.87 6.56
CA ILE A 51 -5.66 6.21 7.82
C ILE A 51 -6.29 4.85 7.53
N PHE A 52 -7.28 4.80 6.63
CA PHE A 52 -7.95 3.54 6.25
C PHE A 52 -6.99 2.55 5.58
N SER A 53 -6.09 3.03 4.73
CA SER A 53 -5.06 2.21 4.09
C SER A 53 -4.10 1.61 5.12
N VAL A 54 -3.63 2.38 6.11
CA VAL A 54 -2.69 1.91 7.14
C VAL A 54 -3.33 0.83 8.02
N ILE A 55 -4.60 1.02 8.39
CA ILE A 55 -5.36 0.00 9.14
C ILE A 55 -5.39 -1.32 8.35
N THR A 56 -5.60 -1.25 7.04
CA THR A 56 -5.57 -2.42 6.15
C THR A 56 -4.17 -3.05 6.08
N ALA A 57 -3.13 -2.24 5.96
CA ALA A 57 -1.74 -2.69 5.84
C ALA A 57 -1.26 -3.51 7.05
N MET A 58 -1.64 -3.06 8.25
CA MET A 58 -1.13 -3.59 9.51
C MET A 58 -2.03 -4.67 10.12
N SER A 59 -3.19 -4.92 9.54
CA SER A 59 -4.12 -5.96 9.97
C SER A 59 -3.47 -7.33 10.12
N ILE A 60 -2.62 -7.73 9.16
CA ILE A 60 -1.94 -9.03 9.15
C ILE A 60 -1.14 -9.30 10.44
N THR A 61 -0.55 -8.28 11.05
CA THR A 61 0.23 -8.42 12.29
C THR A 61 -0.65 -8.86 13.45
N PHE A 62 -1.88 -8.32 13.53
CA PHE A 62 -2.84 -8.65 14.58
C PHE A 62 -3.61 -9.94 14.26
N SER A 63 -4.00 -10.15 13.00
CA SER A 63 -4.66 -11.38 12.54
C SER A 63 -3.77 -12.62 12.68
N THR A 64 -2.44 -12.44 12.73
CA THR A 64 -1.47 -13.52 12.98
C THR A 64 -0.92 -13.53 14.42
N GLY A 65 -1.61 -12.89 15.36
CA GLY A 65 -1.25 -12.88 16.78
C GLY A 65 -1.08 -14.29 17.36
N ASN A 66 -0.12 -14.45 18.29
CA ASN A 66 0.09 -15.72 18.98
C ASN A 66 -1.04 -15.93 19.98
N VAL A 67 -1.70 -17.09 19.91
CA VAL A 67 -2.74 -17.50 20.85
C VAL A 67 -2.15 -18.54 21.80
N PRO A 68 -2.38 -18.42 23.12
CA PRO A 68 -1.96 -19.45 24.06
C PRO A 68 -2.69 -20.77 23.74
N PHE A 69 -1.94 -21.86 23.77
CA PHE A 69 -2.46 -23.19 23.46
C PHE A 69 -1.95 -24.22 24.46
N LEU A 70 -2.69 -25.30 24.56
CA LEU A 70 -2.41 -26.46 25.39
C LEU A 70 -2.27 -27.69 24.48
N CYS A 71 -1.41 -28.62 24.89
CA CYS A 71 -1.02 -29.78 24.10
C CYS A 71 -1.65 -31.05 24.62
N TYR A 72 -2.25 -31.86 23.74
CA TYR A 72 -2.73 -33.17 24.13
C TYR A 72 -1.58 -34.19 24.15
N PRO A 73 -1.43 -34.96 25.24
CA PRO A 73 -0.51 -36.10 25.29
C PRO A 73 -1.06 -37.28 24.46
N PRO A 74 -0.23 -38.27 24.11
CA PRO A 74 -0.71 -39.47 23.43
C PRO A 74 -1.74 -40.23 24.26
N ASN A 75 -2.75 -40.81 23.60
CA ASN A 75 -3.83 -41.58 24.22
C ASN A 75 -4.58 -40.82 25.35
N PHE A 76 -4.78 -39.51 25.16
CA PHE A 76 -5.52 -38.68 26.10
C PHE A 76 -7.01 -39.06 26.17
N ASN A 77 -7.52 -39.22 27.39
CA ASN A 77 -8.95 -39.42 27.66
C ASN A 77 -9.42 -38.48 28.77
N ALA A 78 -10.38 -37.61 28.47
CA ALA A 78 -10.91 -36.67 29.46
C ALA A 78 -11.58 -37.36 30.67
N SER A 79 -12.07 -38.60 30.51
CA SER A 79 -12.74 -39.35 31.58
C SER A 79 -11.80 -39.88 32.66
N THR A 80 -10.49 -39.95 32.37
CA THR A 80 -9.46 -40.43 33.31
C THR A 80 -8.79 -39.28 34.08
N ILE A 81 -9.25 -38.04 33.88
CA ILE A 81 -8.85 -36.87 34.67
C ILE A 81 -9.46 -37.00 36.08
N PRO A 82 -8.70 -36.72 37.15
CA PRO A 82 -9.26 -36.69 38.50
C PRO A 82 -10.42 -35.68 38.59
N ALA A 83 -11.51 -36.06 39.27
CA ALA A 83 -12.72 -35.23 39.37
C ALA A 83 -12.51 -33.84 40.02
N ASN A 84 -11.38 -33.64 40.71
CA ASN A 84 -11.01 -32.37 41.33
C ASN A 84 -10.39 -31.36 40.35
N LEU A 85 -10.11 -31.76 39.09
CA LEU A 85 -9.41 -30.94 38.11
C LEU A 85 -10.22 -30.79 36.83
N THR A 86 -10.17 -29.60 36.25
CA THR A 86 -10.67 -29.35 34.90
C THR A 86 -9.65 -29.81 33.85
N GLU A 87 -10.12 -30.01 32.61
CA GLU A 87 -9.27 -30.38 31.49
C GLU A 87 -8.14 -29.35 31.26
N ASN A 88 -8.47 -28.05 31.32
CA ASN A 88 -7.51 -26.98 31.08
C ASN A 88 -6.43 -26.94 32.17
N GLU A 89 -6.82 -27.09 33.44
CA GLU A 89 -5.87 -27.15 34.56
C GLU A 89 -4.93 -28.36 34.43
N TYR A 90 -5.46 -29.53 34.06
CA TYR A 90 -4.65 -30.73 33.87
C TYR A 90 -3.65 -30.57 32.70
N LEU A 91 -4.09 -30.06 31.56
CA LEU A 91 -3.21 -29.82 30.41
C LEU A 91 -2.16 -28.72 30.70
N GLN A 92 -2.48 -27.73 31.54
CA GLN A 92 -1.49 -26.75 32.01
C GLN A 92 -0.41 -27.40 32.88
N MET A 93 -0.78 -28.36 33.75
CA MET A 93 0.20 -29.10 34.57
C MET A 93 1.12 -30.02 33.74
N LEU A 94 0.68 -30.44 32.55
CA LEU A 94 1.49 -31.24 31.63
C LEU A 94 2.51 -30.42 30.84
N ARG A 95 2.43 -29.09 30.90
CA ARG A 95 3.38 -28.19 30.23
C ARG A 95 4.71 -28.20 30.98
N PRO A 96 5.85 -28.43 30.29
CA PRO A 96 7.17 -28.36 30.91
C PRO A 96 7.50 -26.99 31.48
N ASP A 97 8.21 -26.98 32.61
CA ASP A 97 8.75 -25.75 33.19
C ASP A 97 9.78 -25.13 32.22
N GLY A 98 9.58 -23.86 31.88
CA GLY A 98 10.41 -23.09 30.96
C GLY A 98 9.65 -22.50 29.77
N ASP A 99 10.38 -22.05 28.76
CA ASP A 99 9.82 -21.41 27.56
C ASP A 99 9.41 -22.40 26.46
N ASP A 100 9.50 -23.71 26.73
CA ASP A 100 9.17 -24.75 25.74
C ASP A 100 7.65 -25.01 25.68
N GLN A 101 6.96 -24.29 24.79
CA GLN A 101 5.51 -24.42 24.57
C GLN A 101 5.13 -25.60 23.67
N CYS A 102 6.12 -26.29 23.08
CA CYS A 102 5.90 -27.31 22.05
C CYS A 102 6.20 -28.73 22.51
N SER A 103 6.43 -28.89 23.81
CA SER A 103 6.61 -30.17 24.47
C SER A 103 5.55 -30.37 25.54
N VAL A 104 5.25 -31.64 25.83
CA VAL A 104 4.31 -32.07 26.86
C VAL A 104 4.96 -33.20 27.66
N TYR A 105 4.74 -33.25 28.97
CA TYR A 105 5.17 -34.40 29.77
C TYR A 105 4.36 -35.64 29.42
N ASN A 106 5.00 -36.81 29.50
CA ASN A 106 4.28 -38.06 29.35
C ASN A 106 3.30 -38.29 30.51
N ASN A 107 2.14 -38.88 30.21
CA ASN A 107 1.13 -39.18 31.20
C ASN A 107 1.62 -40.26 32.17
N SER A 108 1.62 -39.95 33.47
CA SER A 108 1.75 -40.94 34.52
C SER A 108 0.36 -41.35 35.03
N PHE A 109 0.19 -42.63 35.34
CA PHE A 109 -1.06 -43.18 35.84
C PHE A 109 -0.88 -43.72 37.24
N THR A 110 -1.89 -43.54 38.09
CA THR A 110 -2.03 -44.28 39.36
C THR A 110 -3.39 -44.97 39.36
N GLY A 111 -3.39 -46.28 39.11
CA GLY A 111 -4.62 -47.03 38.91
C GLY A 111 -5.29 -46.64 37.59
N THR A 112 -6.49 -46.05 37.67
CA THR A 112 -7.30 -45.64 36.50
C THR A 112 -7.24 -44.14 36.18
N TYR A 113 -6.63 -43.33 37.04
CA TYR A 113 -6.59 -41.88 36.89
C TYR A 113 -5.18 -41.38 36.55
N TYR A 114 -5.15 -40.26 35.83
CA TYR A 114 -3.91 -39.53 35.59
C TYR A 114 -3.35 -38.92 36.87
N THR A 115 -2.02 -38.92 36.98
CA THR A 115 -1.29 -38.17 38.00
C THR A 115 -0.47 -37.05 37.39
N THR A 116 -0.13 -36.07 38.23
CA THR A 116 0.80 -34.99 37.86
C THR A 116 2.19 -35.59 37.62
N PRO A 117 2.79 -35.40 36.43
CA PRO A 117 4.12 -35.91 36.16
C PRO A 117 5.14 -35.25 37.08
N PRO A 118 6.11 -35.99 37.65
CA PRO A 118 7.27 -35.38 38.31
C PRO A 118 8.08 -34.56 37.29
N SER A 119 8.79 -33.50 37.75
CA SER A 119 9.59 -32.61 36.88
C SER A 119 10.69 -33.31 36.08
N ASN A 120 11.12 -34.50 36.50
CA ASN A 120 12.08 -35.36 35.80
C ASN A 120 11.45 -36.25 34.71
N SER A 121 10.18 -36.04 34.36
CA SER A 121 9.48 -36.85 33.37
C SER A 121 10.01 -36.65 31.96
N SER A 122 9.90 -37.68 31.11
CA SER A 122 10.26 -37.57 29.70
C SER A 122 9.36 -36.55 28.99
N LYS A 123 9.99 -35.72 28.16
CA LYS A 123 9.32 -34.72 27.31
C LYS A 123 8.97 -35.35 25.97
N LEU A 124 7.74 -35.15 25.53
CA LEU A 124 7.22 -35.57 24.24
C LEU A 124 6.86 -34.35 23.41
N GLN A 125 6.89 -34.49 22.09
CA GLN A 125 6.51 -33.42 21.18
C GLN A 125 4.98 -33.25 21.12
N CYS A 126 4.52 -32.01 21.03
CA CYS A 126 3.10 -31.64 20.95
C CYS A 126 2.47 -31.91 19.57
N SER A 127 2.32 -33.19 19.22
CA SER A 127 1.84 -33.60 17.89
C SER A 127 0.48 -34.33 17.90
N TYR A 128 -0.07 -34.67 19.08
CA TYR A 128 -1.31 -35.46 19.21
C TYR A 128 -2.59 -34.61 19.30
N GLY A 129 -2.51 -33.33 18.95
CA GLY A 129 -3.61 -32.37 19.00
C GLY A 129 -3.34 -31.21 19.94
N ARG A 130 -4.03 -30.10 19.72
CA ARG A 130 -3.88 -28.85 20.48
C ARG A 130 -5.22 -28.25 20.79
N LYS A 131 -5.32 -27.66 21.98
CA LYS A 131 -6.47 -26.86 22.42
C LYS A 131 -6.03 -25.41 22.50
N PHE A 132 -6.49 -24.58 21.58
CA PHE A 132 -6.25 -23.14 21.61
C PHE A 132 -7.22 -22.49 22.62
N LEU A 133 -6.69 -21.63 23.49
CA LEU A 133 -7.50 -20.88 24.45
C LEU A 133 -8.04 -19.63 23.74
N THR A 134 -9.13 -19.78 22.99
CA THR A 134 -9.73 -18.72 22.18
C THR A 134 -10.83 -17.93 22.90
N GLU A 135 -10.95 -18.08 24.23
CA GLU A 135 -11.97 -17.39 25.04
C GLU A 135 -11.80 -15.86 24.97
N GLU A 136 -10.55 -15.40 24.89
CA GLU A 136 -10.24 -13.97 24.80
C GLU A 136 -10.06 -13.49 23.36
N PHE A 137 -9.44 -14.26 22.47
CA PHE A 137 -9.20 -13.87 21.07
C PHE A 137 -8.96 -15.09 20.15
N SER A 138 -9.41 -14.99 18.90
CA SER A 138 -9.22 -15.98 17.83
C SER A 138 -8.40 -15.37 16.70
N THR A 139 -7.39 -16.09 16.23
CA THR A 139 -6.50 -15.64 15.16
C THR A 139 -6.33 -16.70 14.06
N ILE A 140 -5.70 -16.30 12.96
CA ILE A 140 -5.29 -17.22 11.87
C ILE A 140 -4.41 -18.35 12.43
N VAL A 141 -3.64 -18.07 13.49
CA VAL A 141 -2.76 -19.07 14.12
C VAL A 141 -3.56 -20.17 14.81
N SER A 142 -4.62 -19.81 15.55
CA SER A 142 -5.49 -20.78 16.22
C SER A 142 -6.38 -21.56 15.24
N GLU A 143 -6.78 -20.94 14.13
CA GLU A 143 -7.65 -21.57 13.14
C GLU A 143 -6.91 -22.57 12.25
N PHE A 144 -5.70 -22.23 11.79
CA PHE A 144 -4.91 -23.07 10.88
C PHE A 144 -3.83 -23.90 11.59
N ASP A 145 -3.81 -23.90 12.92
CA ASP A 145 -2.82 -24.59 13.77
C ASP A 145 -1.37 -24.28 13.34
N LEU A 146 -1.00 -22.99 13.36
CA LEU A 146 0.30 -22.50 12.89
C LEU A 146 1.38 -22.43 13.99
N VAL A 147 1.34 -23.36 14.95
CA VAL A 147 2.31 -23.43 16.06
C VAL A 147 3.25 -24.64 15.92
N CYS A 148 4.31 -24.67 16.73
CA CYS A 148 5.30 -25.75 16.80
C CYS A 148 5.87 -26.16 15.42
N GLU A 149 5.62 -27.38 14.92
CA GLU A 149 6.18 -27.83 13.63
C GLU A 149 5.66 -27.02 12.45
N ARG A 150 4.52 -26.36 12.60
CA ARG A 150 3.88 -25.51 11.58
C ARG A 150 4.16 -24.03 11.78
N LYS A 151 4.98 -23.65 12.76
CA LYS A 151 5.37 -22.25 13.01
C LYS A 151 5.98 -21.56 11.78
N TRP A 152 6.71 -22.30 10.95
CA TRP A 152 7.31 -21.75 9.74
C TRP A 152 6.26 -21.24 8.73
N LEU A 153 5.06 -21.83 8.68
CA LEU A 153 3.98 -21.39 7.78
C LEU A 153 3.48 -19.99 8.13
N LYS A 154 3.44 -19.63 9.42
CA LYS A 154 3.14 -18.25 9.85
C LYS A 154 4.18 -17.27 9.31
N SER A 155 5.46 -17.61 9.43
CA SER A 155 6.54 -16.77 8.87
C SER A 155 6.45 -16.69 7.34
N THR A 156 6.14 -17.80 6.67
CA THR A 156 5.93 -17.84 5.22
C THR A 156 4.78 -16.94 4.79
N LEU A 157 3.65 -16.93 5.51
CA LEU A 157 2.52 -16.02 5.24
C LEU A 157 2.97 -14.55 5.27
N GLN A 158 3.75 -14.16 6.29
CA GLN A 158 4.30 -12.80 6.36
C GLN A 158 5.28 -12.49 5.22
N SER A 159 6.18 -13.42 4.89
CA SER A 159 7.10 -13.25 3.76
C SER A 159 6.37 -13.13 2.42
N VAL A 160 5.35 -13.94 2.18
CA VAL A 160 4.52 -13.91 0.95
C VAL A 160 3.72 -12.61 0.84
N TYR A 161 3.24 -12.08 1.97
CA TYR A 161 2.63 -10.75 2.03
C TYR A 161 3.61 -9.66 1.58
N PHE A 162 4.82 -9.63 2.15
CA PHE A 162 5.84 -8.64 1.76
C PHE A 162 6.39 -8.85 0.35
N ALA A 163 6.44 -10.08 -0.15
CA ALA A 163 6.76 -10.36 -1.55
C ALA A 163 5.72 -9.73 -2.50
N GLY A 164 4.42 -9.90 -2.18
CA GLY A 164 3.33 -9.23 -2.89
C GLY A 164 3.44 -7.71 -2.82
N TYR A 165 3.78 -7.17 -1.66
CA TYR A 165 4.06 -5.75 -1.46
C TYR A 165 5.21 -5.26 -2.36
N LEU A 166 6.33 -5.97 -2.43
CA LEU A 166 7.45 -5.59 -3.31
C LEU A 166 7.04 -5.60 -4.79
N CYS A 167 6.33 -6.64 -5.23
CA CYS A 167 5.80 -6.71 -6.59
C CYS A 167 4.85 -5.54 -6.88
N GLY A 168 4.03 -5.15 -5.91
CA GLY A 168 3.10 -4.02 -6.01
C GLY A 168 3.81 -2.69 -6.25
N CYS A 169 4.94 -2.44 -5.58
CA CYS A 169 5.74 -1.22 -5.81
C CYS A 169 6.11 -1.05 -7.28
N ILE A 170 6.56 -2.13 -7.92
CA ILE A 170 7.02 -2.12 -9.32
C ILE A 170 5.82 -2.01 -10.27
N VAL A 171 4.83 -2.88 -10.09
CA VAL A 171 3.67 -2.98 -10.98
C VAL A 171 2.83 -1.72 -10.94
N PHE A 172 2.39 -1.30 -9.75
CA PHE A 172 1.54 -0.10 -9.63
C PHE A 172 2.31 1.19 -9.87
N GLY A 173 3.63 1.24 -9.61
CA GLY A 173 4.46 2.37 -10.01
C GLY A 173 4.40 2.60 -11.52
N ILE A 174 4.70 1.56 -12.31
CA ILE A 174 4.67 1.63 -13.78
C ILE A 174 3.25 1.90 -14.30
N LEU A 175 2.24 1.21 -13.76
CA LEU A 175 0.86 1.36 -14.21
C LEU A 175 0.30 2.77 -13.90
N SER A 176 0.61 3.32 -12.73
CA SER A 176 0.17 4.66 -12.32
C SER A 176 0.72 5.75 -13.23
N ASP A 177 1.98 5.64 -13.65
CA ASP A 177 2.58 6.57 -14.60
C ASP A 177 2.08 6.39 -16.03
N ARG A 178 1.66 5.17 -16.42
CA ARG A 178 1.15 4.91 -17.77
C ARG A 178 -0.32 5.28 -17.95
N PHE A 179 -1.18 4.89 -17.00
CA PHE A 179 -2.64 5.00 -17.12
C PHE A 179 -3.25 6.17 -16.34
N GLY A 180 -2.44 6.88 -15.56
CA GLY A 180 -2.88 7.99 -14.73
C GLY A 180 -3.11 7.57 -13.28
N ARG A 181 -2.84 8.50 -12.38
CA ARG A 181 -2.85 8.24 -10.93
C ARG A 181 -4.26 8.05 -10.42
N LYS A 182 -5.23 8.85 -10.90
CA LYS A 182 -6.62 8.75 -10.44
C LYS A 182 -7.26 7.42 -10.81
N THR A 183 -7.07 6.97 -12.05
CA THR A 183 -7.66 5.72 -12.55
C THR A 183 -7.04 4.51 -11.85
N MET A 184 -5.71 4.47 -11.72
CA MET A 184 -5.03 3.36 -11.05
C MET A 184 -5.34 3.29 -9.57
N LEU A 185 -5.52 4.44 -8.91
CA LEU A 185 -5.95 4.49 -7.51
C LEU A 185 -7.32 3.85 -7.31
N LEU A 186 -8.29 4.12 -8.19
CA LEU A 186 -9.63 3.51 -8.10
C LEU A 186 -9.55 1.99 -8.22
N TRP A 187 -8.83 1.48 -9.23
CA TRP A 187 -8.64 0.05 -9.41
C TRP A 187 -7.93 -0.61 -8.23
N ALA A 188 -6.90 0.04 -7.67
CA ALA A 188 -6.19 -0.46 -6.50
C ALA A 188 -7.09 -0.53 -5.26
N LEU A 189 -7.95 0.47 -5.05
CA LEU A 189 -8.91 0.49 -3.94
C LEU A 189 -10.00 -0.59 -4.07
N ILE A 190 -10.48 -0.85 -5.29
CA ILE A 190 -11.44 -1.94 -5.54
C ILE A 190 -10.75 -3.28 -5.31
N PHE A 191 -9.57 -3.48 -5.87
CA PHE A 191 -8.85 -4.74 -5.81
C PHE A 191 -8.42 -5.09 -4.37
N VAL A 192 -7.95 -4.12 -3.57
CA VAL A 192 -7.61 -4.34 -2.15
C VAL A 192 -8.84 -4.78 -1.34
N THR A 193 -10.01 -4.23 -1.64
CA THR A 193 -11.27 -4.57 -0.97
C THR A 193 -11.73 -5.97 -1.35
N VAL A 194 -11.72 -6.30 -2.64
CA VAL A 194 -12.16 -7.63 -3.14
C VAL A 194 -11.25 -8.73 -2.61
N CYS A 195 -9.93 -8.57 -2.67
CA CYS A 195 -9.00 -9.52 -2.08
C CYS A 195 -9.18 -9.61 -0.56
N GLY A 196 -9.41 -8.47 0.11
CA GLY A 196 -9.70 -8.38 1.53
C GLY A 196 -10.88 -9.24 1.97
N LEU A 197 -12.04 -9.01 1.35
CA LEU A 197 -13.27 -9.77 1.62
C LEU A 197 -13.12 -11.25 1.27
N GLY A 198 -12.40 -11.57 0.19
CA GLY A 198 -12.15 -12.95 -0.22
C GLY A 198 -11.45 -13.78 0.85
N LYS A 199 -10.52 -13.20 1.62
CA LYS A 199 -9.76 -13.92 2.67
C LYS A 199 -10.66 -14.50 3.76
N ILE A 200 -11.74 -13.80 4.10
CA ILE A 200 -12.63 -14.12 5.22
C ILE A 200 -13.36 -15.45 4.99
N PHE A 201 -13.61 -15.82 3.73
CA PHE A 201 -14.42 -16.99 3.37
C PHE A 201 -13.58 -18.21 2.99
N VAL A 202 -12.25 -18.15 3.11
CA VAL A 202 -11.35 -19.17 2.57
C VAL A 202 -10.86 -20.10 3.69
N PRO A 203 -11.23 -21.40 3.64
CA PRO A 203 -10.79 -22.38 4.64
C PRO A 203 -9.42 -23.00 4.31
N LEU A 204 -8.75 -22.58 3.23
CA LEU A 204 -7.48 -23.14 2.78
C LEU A 204 -6.33 -22.14 2.92
N LEU A 205 -5.35 -22.47 3.76
CA LEU A 205 -4.18 -21.62 4.05
C LEU A 205 -3.43 -21.16 2.79
N ALA A 206 -3.31 -22.03 1.77
CA ALA A 206 -2.64 -21.69 0.52
C ALA A 206 -3.34 -20.55 -0.25
N ILE A 207 -4.67 -20.61 -0.36
CA ILE A 207 -5.46 -19.55 -1.01
C ILE A 207 -5.44 -18.28 -0.15
N LEU A 208 -5.49 -18.43 1.18
CA LEU A 208 -5.36 -17.31 2.11
C LEU A 208 -4.03 -16.55 1.90
N MET A 209 -2.90 -17.27 1.79
CA MET A 209 -1.59 -16.68 1.50
C MET A 209 -1.57 -15.92 0.17
N ILE A 210 -2.16 -16.49 -0.89
CA ILE A 210 -2.26 -15.84 -2.21
C ILE A 210 -3.07 -14.56 -2.11
N LEU A 211 -4.23 -14.58 -1.45
CA LEU A 211 -5.09 -13.43 -1.29
C LEU A 211 -4.44 -12.32 -0.45
N TYR A 212 -3.71 -12.66 0.62
CA TYR A 212 -2.90 -11.69 1.36
C TYR A 212 -1.82 -11.06 0.47
N SER A 213 -1.15 -11.84 -0.37
CA SER A 213 -0.13 -11.32 -1.30
C SER A 213 -0.74 -10.35 -2.32
N LEU A 214 -1.87 -10.70 -2.92
CA LEU A 214 -2.60 -9.85 -3.88
C LEU A 214 -3.13 -8.57 -3.21
N GLN A 215 -3.64 -8.69 -1.98
CA GLN A 215 -4.06 -7.53 -1.20
C GLN A 215 -2.87 -6.60 -0.91
N ALA A 216 -1.72 -7.14 -0.51
CA ALA A 216 -0.49 -6.37 -0.26
C ALA A 216 -0.03 -5.60 -1.50
N LEU A 217 -0.06 -6.29 -2.65
CA LEU A 217 0.27 -5.74 -3.97
C LEU A 217 -0.61 -4.51 -4.29
N SER A 218 -1.91 -4.62 -4.04
CA SER A 218 -2.86 -3.51 -4.24
C SER A 218 -2.71 -2.38 -3.23
N HIS A 219 -2.49 -2.75 -1.97
CA HIS A 219 -2.37 -1.81 -0.86
C HIS A 219 -1.20 -0.84 -1.07
N ILE A 220 -0.02 -1.36 -1.45
CA ILE A 220 1.12 -0.49 -1.71
C ILE A 220 0.93 0.38 -2.95
N GLY A 221 0.26 -0.15 -3.98
CA GLY A 221 -0.11 0.64 -5.16
C GLY A 221 -0.98 1.84 -4.81
N THR A 222 -1.95 1.63 -3.92
CA THR A 222 -2.79 2.69 -3.35
C THR A 222 -1.95 3.71 -2.58
N SER A 223 -1.06 3.24 -1.70
CA SER A 223 -0.20 4.10 -0.87
C SER A 223 0.80 4.94 -1.69
N ILE A 224 1.45 4.37 -2.71
CA ILE A 224 2.36 5.08 -3.62
C ILE A 224 1.58 6.12 -4.42
N THR A 225 0.42 5.76 -4.96
CA THR A 225 -0.36 6.66 -5.82
C THR A 225 -0.89 7.85 -5.03
N PHE A 226 -1.40 7.64 -3.81
CA PHE A 226 -1.79 8.73 -2.91
C PHE A 226 -0.62 9.65 -2.58
N TYR A 227 0.53 9.07 -2.25
CA TYR A 227 1.74 9.81 -1.92
C TYR A 227 2.23 10.67 -3.11
N THR A 228 2.26 10.09 -4.31
CA THR A 228 2.65 10.82 -5.53
C THR A 228 1.68 11.96 -5.83
N ILE A 229 0.37 11.74 -5.81
CA ILE A 229 -0.62 12.82 -6.00
C ILE A 229 -0.38 13.93 -4.97
N MET A 230 -0.24 13.57 -3.70
CA MET A 230 -0.01 14.54 -2.63
C MET A 230 1.21 15.43 -2.91
N LEU A 231 2.34 14.85 -3.31
CA LEU A 231 3.57 15.60 -3.62
C LEU A 231 3.47 16.46 -4.88
N GLU A 232 2.66 16.06 -5.85
CA GLU A 232 2.51 16.79 -7.11
C GLU A 232 1.68 18.05 -6.96
N PHE A 233 0.74 18.06 -6.02
CA PHE A 233 0.00 19.25 -5.62
C PHE A 233 0.74 20.12 -4.59
N ALA A 234 1.88 19.64 -4.05
CA ALA A 234 2.66 20.38 -3.06
C ALA A 234 3.76 21.25 -3.69
N THR A 235 3.80 22.52 -3.24
CA THR A 235 4.92 23.43 -3.52
C THR A 235 6.19 22.96 -2.82
N THR A 236 7.34 23.19 -3.44
CA THR A 236 8.69 22.86 -2.96
C THR A 236 8.89 23.15 -1.46
N ASN A 237 8.46 24.31 -0.97
CA ASN A 237 8.61 24.70 0.44
C ASN A 237 7.71 23.91 1.42
N SER A 238 6.54 23.44 0.97
CA SER A 238 5.57 22.71 1.80
C SER A 238 5.75 21.19 1.77
N ARG A 239 6.55 20.67 0.83
CA ARG A 239 6.74 19.22 0.62
C ARG A 239 7.23 18.51 1.87
N THR A 240 8.22 19.08 2.56
CA THR A 240 8.79 18.45 3.76
C THR A 240 7.75 18.31 4.88
N VAL A 241 6.95 19.35 5.12
CA VAL A 241 5.91 19.34 6.17
C VAL A 241 4.80 18.35 5.83
N VAL A 242 4.34 18.35 4.57
CA VAL A 242 3.29 17.44 4.11
C VAL A 242 3.77 15.99 4.13
N ASN A 243 5.02 15.73 3.73
CA ASN A 243 5.65 14.42 3.83
C ASN A 243 5.76 13.95 5.29
N PHE A 244 6.25 14.81 6.17
CA PHE A 244 6.34 14.50 7.60
C PHE A 244 4.97 14.14 8.19
N GLY A 245 3.94 14.94 7.91
CA GLY A 245 2.56 14.65 8.33
C GLY A 245 2.04 13.31 7.80
N TYR A 246 2.32 12.99 6.54
CA TYR A 246 1.94 11.70 5.94
C TYR A 246 2.59 10.51 6.64
N MET A 247 3.87 10.63 7.03
CA MET A 247 4.58 9.59 7.78
C MET A 247 4.11 9.49 9.25
N CYS A 248 3.86 10.61 9.93
CA CYS A 248 3.35 10.61 11.30
C CYS A 248 1.99 9.89 11.42
N ILE A 249 1.12 9.99 10.41
CA ILE A 249 -0.15 9.28 10.38
C ILE A 249 0.07 7.77 10.41
N PHE A 250 1.04 7.25 9.67
CA PHE A 250 1.33 5.83 9.66
C PHE A 250 1.66 5.30 11.06
N THR A 251 2.56 5.97 11.78
CA THR A 251 2.94 5.60 13.15
C THR A 251 1.76 5.74 14.11
N SER A 252 1.05 6.87 14.05
CA SER A 252 -0.07 7.16 14.97
C SER A 252 -1.21 6.15 14.80
N VAL A 253 -1.57 5.83 13.56
CA VAL A 253 -2.62 4.86 13.27
C VAL A 253 -2.22 3.45 13.67
N SER A 254 -0.94 3.07 13.49
CA SER A 254 -0.44 1.76 13.91
C SER A 254 -0.54 1.56 15.44
N MET A 255 -0.31 2.63 16.22
CA MET A 255 -0.50 2.59 17.67
C MET A 255 -1.98 2.42 18.04
N ILE A 256 -2.89 3.19 17.40
CA ILE A 256 -4.33 3.10 17.64
C ILE A 256 -4.89 1.72 17.24
N LEU A 257 -4.37 1.14 16.15
CA LEU A 257 -4.79 -0.17 15.65
C LEU A 257 -4.57 -1.28 16.68
N SER A 258 -3.55 -1.17 17.53
CA SER A 258 -3.31 -2.14 18.62
C SER A 258 -4.48 -2.18 19.60
N GLY A 259 -5.08 -1.02 19.90
CA GLY A 259 -6.28 -0.94 20.74
C GLY A 259 -7.53 -1.46 20.03
N LEU A 260 -7.66 -1.21 18.72
CA LEU A 260 -8.77 -1.73 17.92
C LEU A 260 -8.73 -3.27 17.82
N ALA A 261 -7.54 -3.84 17.64
CA ALA A 261 -7.33 -5.29 17.61
C ALA A 261 -7.68 -5.95 18.96
N TYR A 262 -7.44 -5.27 20.09
CA TYR A 262 -7.86 -5.76 21.40
C TYR A 262 -9.39 -5.72 21.56
N ALA A 263 -10.06 -4.72 20.98
CA ALA A 263 -11.52 -4.57 21.09
C ALA A 263 -12.32 -5.53 20.20
N ILE A 264 -11.73 -6.06 19.13
CA ILE A 264 -12.37 -7.00 18.19
C ILE A 264 -11.59 -8.32 18.23
N PRO A 265 -11.99 -9.28 19.09
CA PRO A 265 -11.12 -10.42 19.38
C PRO A 265 -11.17 -11.54 18.34
N ASP A 266 -12.22 -11.58 17.51
CA ASP A 266 -12.32 -12.52 16.39
C ASP A 266 -11.72 -11.90 15.13
N TRP A 267 -10.71 -12.58 14.57
CA TRP A 267 -10.00 -12.11 13.39
C TRP A 267 -10.89 -11.96 12.15
N HIS A 268 -12.00 -12.71 12.01
CA HIS A 268 -12.91 -12.56 10.88
C HIS A 268 -13.63 -11.21 10.92
N TYR A 269 -14.18 -10.84 12.09
CA TYR A 269 -14.85 -9.55 12.27
C TYR A 269 -13.85 -8.39 12.19
N PHE A 270 -12.63 -8.61 12.67
CA PHE A 270 -11.55 -7.63 12.55
C PHE A 270 -11.20 -7.38 11.08
N GLU A 271 -10.91 -8.43 10.29
CA GLU A 271 -10.63 -8.32 8.87
C GLU A 271 -11.80 -7.74 8.08
N LEU A 272 -13.05 -8.12 8.41
CA LEU A 272 -14.25 -7.54 7.79
C LEU A 272 -14.31 -6.03 7.99
N THR A 273 -14.13 -5.58 9.22
CA THR A 273 -14.16 -4.15 9.57
C THR A 273 -13.07 -3.39 8.83
N VAL A 274 -11.86 -3.95 8.82
CA VAL A 274 -10.70 -3.37 8.14
C VAL A 274 -10.93 -3.27 6.62
N CYS A 275 -11.44 -4.32 5.98
CA CYS A 275 -11.62 -4.37 4.53
C CYS A 275 -12.73 -3.43 4.03
N LEU A 276 -13.68 -3.05 4.88
CA LEU A 276 -14.73 -2.10 4.52
C LEU A 276 -14.26 -0.63 4.58
N LEU A 277 -13.21 -0.30 5.33
CA LEU A 277 -12.72 1.08 5.45
C LEU A 277 -12.23 1.67 4.11
N PRO A 278 -11.48 0.96 3.25
CA PRO A 278 -11.12 1.43 1.91
C PRO A 278 -12.33 1.78 1.03
N MET A 279 -13.51 1.19 1.23
CA MET A 279 -14.72 1.52 0.46
C MET A 279 -15.19 2.96 0.69
N ILE A 280 -14.89 3.54 1.85
CA ILE A 280 -15.15 4.95 2.13
C ILE A 280 -14.28 5.83 1.19
N SER A 281 -13.01 5.44 0.99
CA SER A 281 -12.09 6.08 0.04
C SER A 281 -12.51 5.83 -1.42
N VAL A 282 -13.19 4.72 -1.72
CA VAL A 282 -13.81 4.52 -3.03
C VAL A 282 -14.95 5.52 -3.23
N CYS A 283 -15.83 5.73 -2.26
CA CYS A 283 -16.94 6.68 -2.38
C CYS A 283 -16.47 8.11 -2.66
N GLY A 284 -15.33 8.51 -2.09
CA GLY A 284 -14.75 9.84 -2.28
C GLY A 284 -13.83 9.99 -3.51
N TRP A 285 -13.66 8.96 -4.34
CA TRP A 285 -12.74 8.98 -5.49
C TRP A 285 -12.95 10.18 -6.43
N ARG A 286 -14.20 10.65 -6.55
CA ARG A 286 -14.59 11.77 -7.42
C ARG A 286 -13.97 13.10 -6.99
N PHE A 287 -13.59 13.24 -5.72
CA PHE A 287 -12.93 14.42 -5.17
C PHE A 287 -11.46 14.51 -5.59
N ILE A 288 -10.85 13.38 -5.95
CA ILE A 288 -9.45 13.34 -6.37
C ILE A 288 -9.35 13.76 -7.85
N PRO A 289 -8.67 14.87 -8.15
CA PRO A 289 -8.34 15.24 -9.53
C PRO A 289 -7.24 14.32 -10.07
N GLU A 290 -7.13 14.21 -11.39
CA GLU A 290 -5.91 13.65 -11.98
C GLU A 290 -4.73 14.60 -11.73
N SER A 291 -3.51 14.07 -11.74
CA SER A 291 -2.34 14.91 -11.54
C SER A 291 -2.12 15.90 -12.69
N PRO A 292 -1.97 17.21 -12.39
CA PRO A 292 -1.63 18.20 -13.41
C PRO A 292 -0.31 17.90 -14.09
N ARG A 293 0.69 17.39 -13.35
CA ARG A 293 2.00 17.03 -13.91
C ARG A 293 1.90 15.85 -14.87
N TRP A 294 1.10 14.84 -14.51
CA TRP A 294 0.84 13.71 -15.41
C TRP A 294 0.20 14.18 -16.72
N LEU A 295 -0.83 15.03 -16.61
CA LEU A 295 -1.58 15.53 -17.77
C LEU A 295 -0.67 16.34 -18.71
N ILE A 296 0.20 17.18 -18.15
CA ILE A 296 1.21 17.94 -18.91
C ILE A 296 2.17 16.97 -19.61
N GLY A 297 2.70 15.97 -18.90
CA GLY A 297 3.59 14.96 -19.47
C GLY A 297 2.95 14.12 -20.58
N ARG A 298 1.62 13.94 -20.55
CA ARG A 298 0.84 13.26 -21.60
C ARG A 298 0.25 14.22 -22.65
N LYS A 299 0.69 15.49 -22.68
CA LYS A 299 0.20 16.54 -23.59
C LYS A 299 -1.32 16.82 -23.51
N ARG A 300 -1.99 16.42 -22.44
CA ARG A 300 -3.43 16.65 -22.18
C ARG A 300 -3.66 18.01 -21.52
N PHE A 301 -3.27 19.08 -22.23
CA PHE A 301 -3.24 20.43 -21.68
C PHE A 301 -4.63 21.00 -21.35
N ALA A 302 -5.66 20.65 -22.12
CA ALA A 302 -7.04 21.11 -21.88
C ALA A 302 -7.55 20.69 -20.49
N GLU A 303 -7.31 19.44 -20.10
CA GLU A 303 -7.69 18.92 -18.79
C GLU A 303 -6.86 19.52 -17.65
N ALA A 304 -5.55 19.69 -17.87
CA ALA A 304 -4.68 20.37 -16.91
C ALA A 304 -5.17 21.81 -16.65
N LYS A 305 -5.56 22.54 -17.71
CA LYS A 305 -6.12 23.89 -17.62
C LYS A 305 -7.41 23.93 -16.79
N ILE A 306 -8.31 22.95 -16.93
CA ILE A 306 -9.55 22.86 -16.13
C ILE A 306 -9.22 22.71 -14.64
N ILE A 307 -8.27 21.84 -14.29
CA ILE A 307 -7.86 21.62 -12.90
C ILE A 307 -7.18 22.88 -12.33
N LEU A 308 -6.28 23.51 -13.09
CA LEU A 308 -5.63 24.76 -12.70
C LEU A 308 -6.64 25.90 -12.47
N ARG A 309 -7.61 26.08 -13.37
CA ARG A 309 -8.70 27.06 -13.19
C ARG A 309 -9.49 26.81 -11.92
N LYS A 310 -9.78 25.54 -11.60
CA LYS A 310 -10.46 25.16 -10.36
C LYS A 310 -9.62 25.50 -9.12
N MET A 311 -8.31 25.24 -9.16
CA MET A 311 -7.39 25.61 -8.09
C MET A 311 -7.33 27.13 -7.88
N ILE A 312 -7.14 27.89 -8.96
CA ILE A 312 -7.11 29.36 -8.94
C ILE A 312 -8.39 29.94 -8.33
N LYS A 313 -9.56 29.47 -8.79
CA LYS A 313 -10.87 29.94 -8.31
C LYS A 313 -11.05 29.64 -6.82
N GLN A 314 -10.66 28.47 -6.35
CA GLN A 314 -10.81 28.09 -4.94
C GLN A 314 -9.77 28.75 -4.04
N ASN A 315 -8.54 28.94 -4.52
CA ASN A 315 -7.46 29.58 -3.79
C ASN A 315 -7.53 31.12 -3.82
N LYS A 316 -8.52 31.70 -4.51
CA LYS A 316 -8.74 33.15 -4.63
C LYS A 316 -7.50 33.90 -5.15
N ILE A 317 -6.78 33.30 -6.10
CA ILE A 317 -5.60 33.93 -6.73
C ILE A 317 -6.10 35.02 -7.69
N HIS A 318 -5.50 36.21 -7.63
CA HIS A 318 -5.98 37.39 -8.37
C HIS A 318 -5.94 37.19 -9.90
N PRO A 319 -6.99 37.62 -10.65
CA PRO A 319 -7.11 37.45 -12.10
C PRO A 319 -5.92 37.92 -12.93
N GLN A 320 -5.32 39.06 -12.57
CA GLN A 320 -4.30 39.72 -13.38
C GLN A 320 -2.99 38.91 -13.51
N GLU A 321 -2.65 38.08 -12.52
CA GLU A 321 -1.40 37.29 -12.53
C GLU A 321 -1.46 36.06 -13.44
N TRP A 322 -2.65 35.52 -13.72
CA TRP A 322 -2.81 34.29 -14.53
C TRP A 322 -3.49 34.51 -15.87
N ILE A 323 -4.25 35.60 -16.05
CA ILE A 323 -4.80 35.96 -17.36
C ILE A 323 -3.67 36.10 -18.40
N VAL A 324 -2.56 36.75 -18.05
CA VAL A 324 -1.38 36.92 -18.93
C VAL A 324 -0.85 35.57 -19.44
N PHE A 325 -0.82 34.54 -18.59
CA PHE A 325 -0.38 33.19 -18.98
C PHE A 325 -1.39 32.51 -19.92
N PHE A 326 -2.70 32.65 -19.67
CA PHE A 326 -3.71 32.04 -20.54
C PHE A 326 -3.91 32.80 -21.85
N THR A 327 -3.81 34.13 -21.90
CA THR A 327 -4.01 34.91 -23.13
C THR A 327 -2.84 34.81 -24.11
N ASN A 328 -1.60 34.70 -23.60
CA ASN A 328 -0.44 34.51 -24.46
C ASN A 328 -0.36 33.09 -25.02
N ASP A 329 -0.77 32.08 -24.24
CA ASP A 329 -0.84 30.70 -24.72
C ASP A 329 -2.06 30.45 -25.63
N VAL A 330 -3.24 31.03 -25.39
CA VAL A 330 -4.42 30.77 -26.25
C VAL A 330 -4.19 31.24 -27.69
N LYS A 331 -3.51 32.38 -27.90
CA LYS A 331 -3.17 32.87 -29.25
C LYS A 331 -2.15 31.98 -29.97
N SER A 332 -1.18 31.39 -29.25
CA SER A 332 -0.24 30.45 -29.85
C SER A 332 -0.87 29.08 -30.10
N PHE A 333 -1.77 28.62 -29.23
CA PHE A 333 -2.49 27.35 -29.38
C PHE A 333 -3.52 27.36 -30.52
N GLU A 334 -4.29 28.43 -30.71
CA GLU A 334 -5.22 28.55 -31.85
C GLU A 334 -4.49 28.57 -33.20
N GLN A 335 -3.24 29.04 -33.23
CA GLN A 335 -2.39 29.03 -34.44
C GLN A 335 -1.74 27.66 -34.69
N ILE A 336 -1.35 26.92 -33.63
CA ILE A 336 -0.77 25.58 -33.73
C ILE A 336 -1.81 24.54 -34.14
N ASP A 337 -3.03 24.58 -33.61
CA ASP A 337 -4.10 23.61 -33.93
C ASP A 337 -4.57 23.73 -35.41
N SER A 338 -4.47 24.91 -36.00
CA SER A 338 -4.70 25.11 -37.44
C SER A 338 -3.54 24.63 -38.33
N GLN A 339 -2.33 24.52 -37.80
CA GLN A 339 -1.12 24.10 -38.53
C GLN A 339 -0.90 22.58 -38.39
N ASP A 340 -1.11 22.00 -37.21
CA ASP A 340 -0.96 20.55 -36.93
C ASP A 340 -1.99 19.70 -37.70
N ASN A 341 -3.20 20.22 -37.97
CA ASN A 341 -4.20 19.51 -38.78
C ASN A 341 -3.75 19.27 -40.26
N LEU A 342 -2.67 19.92 -40.71
CA LEU A 342 -2.07 19.69 -42.04
C LEU A 342 -0.81 18.81 -42.00
N ASP A 343 -0.16 18.65 -40.84
CA ASP A 343 1.13 17.97 -40.69
C ASP A 343 1.05 16.61 -39.94
N ASP A 344 -0.12 16.22 -39.41
CA ASP A 344 -0.33 15.05 -38.53
C ASP A 344 -0.08 13.66 -39.17
N GLU A 345 0.32 13.58 -40.44
CA GLU A 345 0.73 12.32 -41.09
C GLU A 345 2.25 12.05 -41.08
N ARG A 346 3.11 13.02 -40.73
CA ARG A 346 4.58 12.82 -40.79
C ARG A 346 5.31 13.23 -39.52
N LYS A 347 5.57 12.20 -38.70
CA LYS A 347 6.56 12.09 -37.60
C LYS A 347 6.11 12.61 -36.24
N SER A 348 5.33 11.77 -35.55
CA SER A 348 5.41 11.68 -34.09
C SER A 348 6.87 11.39 -33.65
N PRO A 349 7.53 12.24 -32.85
CA PRO A 349 8.78 11.86 -32.21
C PRO A 349 8.47 10.73 -31.22
N ARG A 350 9.10 9.56 -31.43
CA ARG A 350 8.93 8.37 -30.57
C ARG A 350 9.09 8.77 -29.10
N GLU A 351 8.02 8.66 -28.31
CA GLU A 351 8.07 8.74 -26.84
C GLU A 351 9.16 7.75 -26.38
N LYS A 352 10.25 8.24 -25.78
CA LYS A 352 11.20 7.36 -25.10
C LYS A 352 10.47 6.81 -23.88
N ASN A 353 10.01 5.57 -23.98
CA ASN A 353 9.43 4.85 -22.85
C ASN A 353 10.58 4.52 -21.89
N TYR A 354 10.77 5.38 -20.90
CA TYR A 354 11.70 5.10 -19.80
C TYR A 354 11.12 3.96 -18.96
N THR A 355 11.97 2.98 -18.69
CA THR A 355 11.66 1.78 -17.92
C THR A 355 12.44 1.79 -16.61
N PHE A 356 12.06 0.92 -15.66
CA PHE A 356 12.77 0.78 -14.39
C PHE A 356 14.27 0.49 -14.56
N ILE A 357 14.65 -0.20 -15.63
CA ILE A 357 16.05 -0.54 -15.93
C ILE A 357 16.88 0.72 -16.24
N ASP A 358 16.24 1.79 -16.72
CA ASP A 358 16.92 3.05 -17.02
C ASP A 358 17.44 3.76 -15.76
N LEU A 359 16.90 3.43 -14.58
CA LEU A 359 17.39 3.95 -13.30
C LEU A 359 18.82 3.50 -12.98
N PHE A 360 19.22 2.35 -13.52
CA PHE A 360 20.53 1.73 -13.26
C PHE A 360 21.50 1.90 -14.44
N LYS A 361 21.12 2.60 -15.51
CA LYS A 361 21.97 2.77 -16.70
C LYS A 361 23.20 3.64 -16.47
N THR A 362 23.12 4.60 -15.56
CA THR A 362 24.22 5.54 -15.27
C THR A 362 24.63 5.42 -13.81
N PHE A 363 25.94 5.37 -13.53
CA PHE A 363 26.47 5.24 -12.16
C PHE A 363 25.91 6.31 -11.20
N TYR A 364 25.76 7.55 -11.66
CA TYR A 364 25.15 8.63 -10.87
C TYR A 364 23.72 8.31 -10.46
N LEU A 365 22.88 7.92 -11.42
CA LEU A 365 21.47 7.60 -11.19
C LEU A 365 21.32 6.31 -10.36
N ALA A 366 22.18 5.31 -10.61
CA ALA A 366 22.24 4.08 -9.85
C ALA A 366 22.64 4.34 -8.39
N SER A 367 23.63 5.20 -8.13
CA SER A 367 24.07 5.57 -6.78
C SER A 367 22.96 6.28 -6.00
N ILE A 368 22.26 7.24 -6.63
CA ILE A 368 21.08 7.88 -6.03
C ILE A 368 19.99 6.85 -5.76
N THR A 369 19.70 5.97 -6.71
CA THR A 369 18.66 4.94 -6.55
C THR A 369 19.00 3.98 -5.42
N ILE A 370 20.25 3.51 -5.32
CA ILE A 370 20.72 2.64 -4.23
C ILE A 370 20.62 3.37 -2.89
N ASN A 371 21.02 4.64 -2.82
CA ASN A 371 20.93 5.42 -1.59
C ASN A 371 19.48 5.63 -1.13
N ILE A 372 18.57 5.90 -2.07
CA ILE A 372 17.12 6.01 -1.80
C ILE A 372 16.56 4.66 -1.35
N CYS A 373 16.92 3.55 -2.02
CA CYS A 373 16.51 2.20 -1.63
C CYS A 373 17.05 1.77 -0.26
N PHE A 374 18.20 2.29 0.16
CA PHE A 374 18.76 2.02 1.49
C PHE A 374 18.12 2.87 2.59
N SER A 375 17.64 4.07 2.24
CA SER A 375 17.04 5.02 3.20
C SER A 375 15.53 4.79 3.41
N TRP A 376 14.89 4.03 2.53
CA TRP A 376 13.52 3.53 2.66
C TRP A 376 13.50 2.18 3.36
#